data_AF-A0A950Q1G1-F1
#
_entry.id   AF-A0A950Q1G1-F1
#
_cell.length_a   1.000
_cell.length_b   1.000
_cell.length_c   1.000
_cell.angle_alpha   90.00
_cell.angle_beta   90.00
_cell.angle_gamma   90.00
#
_symmetry.space_group_name_H-M   'P 1'
#
loop_
_entity.id
_entity.type
_entity.pdbx_description
1 polymer ?
#
loop_
_entity_poly.entity_id
_entity_poly.type
_entity_poly.pdbx_seq_one_letter_code
_entity_poly.pdbx_strand_id
1 'polypeptide(L)'
;MSATTAKWNFYIDRGGTFTDVVAEAPDGTLSTLKLLSENSHYDDAALEGIRRALGVPSGAAIPAGRVGEVRMGTTVATNALLTRSGERTVLVMTRGFRDQLRIGYQNRPKLFALKIELPDMLYEQVIEAGERVDARGQVLMPLDEEGLAAELARARAEGIESCAIVFLHGYRYPAHEARAADIARAA
;
A
#
# COMPACT_ATOMS: atom_id res chain seq x y z
N MET A 1 4.16 31.45 -31.48
CA MET A 1 4.72 31.20 -30.12
C MET A 1 3.59 30.70 -29.27
N SER A 2 3.61 29.40 -28.92
CA SER A 2 2.54 28.79 -28.12
C SER A 2 2.61 29.38 -26.71
N ALA A 3 1.57 30.10 -26.30
CA ALA A 3 1.44 30.51 -24.91
C ALA A 3 1.43 29.25 -24.06
N THR A 4 2.51 28.99 -23.33
CA THR A 4 2.52 28.01 -22.25
C THR A 4 1.41 28.45 -21.30
N THR A 5 0.28 27.73 -21.31
CA THR A 5 -0.80 27.93 -20.35
C THR A 5 -0.16 28.01 -18.96
N ALA A 6 -0.37 29.15 -18.31
CA ALA A 6 0.19 29.49 -17.02
C ALA A 6 -0.35 28.49 -15.98
N LYS A 7 0.50 27.55 -15.54
CA LYS A 7 0.12 26.43 -14.67
C LYS A 7 0.61 26.64 -13.24
N TRP A 8 -0.16 26.12 -12.30
CA TRP A 8 0.17 26.08 -10.88
C TRP A 8 0.88 24.78 -10.52
N ASN A 9 1.86 24.83 -9.63
CA ASN A 9 2.46 23.64 -9.01
C ASN A 9 2.06 23.55 -7.54
N PHE A 10 1.91 22.32 -7.04
CA PHE A 10 1.51 22.06 -5.67
C PHE A 10 2.45 21.09 -4.97
N TYR A 11 2.83 21.43 -3.74
CA TYR A 11 3.64 20.59 -2.86
C TYR A 11 2.85 20.38 -1.58
N ILE A 12 2.43 19.14 -1.34
CA ILE A 12 1.44 18.79 -0.32
C ILE A 12 2.06 17.80 0.66
N ASP A 13 1.92 18.08 1.96
CA ASP A 13 2.22 17.14 3.02
C ASP A 13 0.95 16.83 3.82
N ARG A 14 0.43 15.62 3.63
CA ARG A 14 -0.75 15.13 4.37
C ARG A 14 -0.30 14.40 5.64
N GLY A 15 -0.38 15.11 6.76
CA GLY A 15 -0.24 14.57 8.10
C GLY A 15 -1.53 13.93 8.63
N GLY A 16 -1.48 13.40 9.86
CA GLY A 16 -2.66 12.85 10.53
C GLY A 16 -3.69 13.92 10.93
N THR A 17 -3.25 15.08 11.41
CA THR A 17 -4.16 16.15 11.86
C THR A 17 -4.33 17.26 10.84
N PHE A 18 -3.24 17.66 10.18
CA PHE A 18 -3.24 18.75 9.21
C PHE A 18 -2.62 18.32 7.89
N THR A 19 -3.12 18.93 6.82
CA THR A 19 -2.53 18.88 5.49
C THR A 19 -1.98 20.27 5.17
N ASP A 20 -0.68 20.32 4.93
CA ASP A 20 0.05 21.51 4.53
C ASP A 20 0.16 21.54 3.00
N VAL A 21 -0.25 22.66 2.39
CA VAL A 21 -0.23 22.84 0.94
C VAL A 21 0.59 24.08 0.61
N VAL A 22 1.63 23.91 -0.19
CA VAL A 22 2.37 25.00 -0.83
C VAL A 22 1.93 25.07 -2.28
N ALA A 23 1.37 26.20 -2.69
CA ALA A 23 0.91 26.45 -4.05
C ALA A 23 1.81 27.49 -4.70
N GLU A 24 2.42 27.11 -5.82
CA GLU A 24 3.22 27.97 -6.67
C GLU A 24 2.38 28.41 -7.86
N ALA A 25 2.10 29.71 -7.93
CA ALA A 25 1.41 30.35 -9.03
C ALA A 25 2.29 30.37 -10.30
N PRO A 26 1.71 30.59 -11.48
CA PRO A 26 2.47 30.58 -12.73
C PRO A 26 3.51 31.70 -12.85
N ASP A 27 3.38 32.76 -12.04
CA ASP A 27 4.35 33.85 -11.92
C ASP A 27 5.47 33.56 -10.91
N GLY A 28 5.46 32.37 -10.29
CA GLY A 28 6.40 31.93 -9.27
C GLY A 28 6.01 32.33 -7.85
N THR A 29 4.86 33.01 -7.65
CA THR A 29 4.41 33.39 -6.31
C THR A 29 4.02 32.17 -5.50
N LEU A 30 4.58 32.04 -4.29
CA LEU A 30 4.24 30.98 -3.36
C LEU A 30 3.15 31.43 -2.38
N SER A 31 2.17 30.57 -2.16
CA SER A 31 1.20 30.71 -1.07
C SER A 31 1.09 29.40 -0.29
N THR A 32 0.73 29.50 0.98
CA THR A 32 0.60 28.35 1.87
C THR A 32 -0.80 28.26 2.44
N LEU A 33 -1.30 27.04 2.57
CA LEU A 33 -2.59 26.73 3.16
C LEU A 33 -2.39 25.59 4.17
N LYS A 34 -3.07 25.69 5.31
CA LYS A 34 -3.12 24.63 6.31
C LYS A 34 -4.58 24.22 6.51
N LEU A 35 -4.88 22.97 6.19
CA LEU A 35 -6.22 22.40 6.30
C LEU A 35 -6.23 21.28 7.33
N LEU A 36 -7.39 21.00 7.93
CA LEU A 36 -7.56 19.79 8.71
C LEU A 36 -7.52 18.59 7.75
N SER A 37 -6.79 17.54 8.09
CA SER A 37 -6.66 16.36 7.22
C SER A 37 -7.98 15.60 7.05
N GLU A 38 -8.86 15.69 8.05
CA GLU A 38 -10.22 15.17 8.04
C GLU A 38 -11.19 16.25 8.49
N ASN A 39 -12.26 16.48 7.71
CA ASN A 39 -13.25 17.51 7.97
C ASN A 39 -14.57 17.18 7.26
N SER A 40 -15.71 17.54 7.83
CA SER A 40 -17.03 17.31 7.22
C SER A 40 -17.36 18.25 6.05
N HIS A 41 -16.64 19.36 5.90
CA HIS A 41 -16.90 20.37 4.87
C HIS A 41 -16.22 20.08 3.51
N TYR A 42 -15.34 19.08 3.43
CA TYR A 42 -14.65 18.68 2.20
C TYR A 42 -14.16 17.23 2.31
N ASP A 43 -14.25 16.48 1.21
CA ASP A 43 -13.91 15.05 1.21
C ASP A 43 -12.40 14.78 1.29
N ASP A 44 -11.57 15.70 0.76
CA ASP A 44 -10.12 15.55 0.75
C ASP A 44 -9.42 16.91 0.88
N ALA A 45 -8.54 17.01 1.88
CA ALA A 45 -7.83 18.23 2.22
C ALA A 45 -6.84 18.70 1.14
N ALA A 46 -6.23 17.78 0.39
CA ALA A 46 -5.29 18.11 -0.68
C ALA A 46 -6.04 18.72 -1.88
N LEU A 47 -7.15 18.09 -2.29
CA LEU A 47 -8.01 18.64 -3.34
C LEU A 47 -8.61 19.99 -2.93
N GLU A 48 -9.03 20.14 -1.67
CA GLU A 48 -9.55 21.41 -1.16
C GLU A 48 -8.48 22.51 -1.16
N GLY A 49 -7.25 22.19 -0.76
CA GLY A 49 -6.14 23.14 -0.85
C GLY A 49 -5.87 23.62 -2.27
N ILE A 50 -5.91 22.71 -3.25
CA ILE A 50 -5.80 23.05 -4.68
C ILE A 50 -6.95 23.97 -5.11
N ARG A 51 -8.20 23.66 -4.73
CA ARG A 51 -9.36 24.50 -5.06
C ARG A 51 -9.21 25.92 -4.52
N ARG A 52 -8.85 26.06 -3.24
CA ARG A 52 -8.65 27.37 -2.60
C ARG A 52 -7.57 28.20 -3.29
N ALA A 53 -6.43 27.59 -3.62
CA ALA A 53 -5.34 28.26 -4.32
C ALA A 53 -5.74 28.72 -5.74
N LEU A 54 -6.56 27.94 -6.44
CA LEU A 54 -7.05 28.27 -7.78
C LEU A 54 -8.26 29.22 -7.80
N GLY A 55 -8.81 29.56 -6.63
CA GLY A 55 -10.05 30.34 -6.48
C GLY A 55 -11.30 29.57 -6.92
N VAL A 56 -11.26 28.24 -6.86
CA VAL A 56 -12.37 27.35 -7.24
C VAL A 56 -13.23 27.07 -6.00
N PRO A 57 -14.57 27.13 -6.09
CA PRO A 57 -15.45 26.78 -4.97
C PRO A 57 -15.23 25.34 -4.48
N SER A 58 -15.37 25.10 -3.18
CA SER A 58 -15.33 23.74 -2.62
C SER A 58 -16.37 22.84 -3.31
N GLY A 59 -16.02 21.58 -3.55
CA GLY A 59 -16.84 20.59 -4.28
C GLY A 59 -16.89 20.78 -5.79
N ALA A 60 -16.46 21.92 -6.34
CA ALA A 60 -16.42 22.11 -7.79
C ALA A 60 -15.24 21.35 -8.44
N ALA A 61 -15.39 21.03 -9.72
CA ALA A 61 -14.35 20.39 -10.51
C ALA A 61 -13.15 21.33 -10.70
N ILE A 62 -11.94 20.79 -10.50
CA ILE A 62 -10.69 21.53 -10.75
C ILE A 62 -10.54 21.70 -12.28
N PRO A 63 -10.42 22.93 -12.81
CA PRO A 63 -10.33 23.15 -14.25
C PRO A 63 -9.09 22.49 -14.87
N ALA A 64 -9.30 21.72 -15.93
CA ALA A 64 -8.23 21.07 -16.68
C ALA A 64 -7.24 22.11 -17.23
N GLY A 65 -5.95 21.74 -17.27
CA GLY A 65 -4.90 22.59 -17.83
C GLY A 65 -4.38 23.71 -16.91
N ARG A 66 -4.97 23.92 -15.72
CA ARG A 66 -4.47 24.90 -14.72
C ARG A 66 -3.43 24.32 -13.76
N VAL A 67 -3.36 23.00 -13.62
CA VAL A 67 -2.40 22.29 -12.75
C VAL A 67 -1.25 21.74 -13.60
N GLY A 68 -0.02 22.03 -13.18
CA GLY A 68 1.21 21.53 -13.77
C GLY A 68 1.69 20.28 -13.06
N GLU A 69 2.23 20.46 -11.86
CA GLU A 69 2.74 19.37 -11.02
C GLU A 69 2.03 19.33 -9.67
N VAL A 70 1.81 18.12 -9.15
CA VAL A 70 1.41 17.88 -7.76
C VAL A 70 2.39 16.89 -7.16
N ARG A 71 3.16 17.32 -6.17
CA ARG A 71 3.99 16.45 -5.33
C ARG A 71 3.30 16.27 -4.00
N MET A 72 3.08 15.03 -3.59
CA MET A 72 2.41 14.72 -2.33
C MET A 72 3.26 13.77 -1.49
N GLY A 73 3.63 14.23 -0.30
CA GLY A 73 4.09 13.39 0.80
C GLY A 73 2.93 13.10 1.74
N THR A 74 2.92 11.91 2.35
CA THR A 74 1.95 11.61 3.41
C THR A 74 2.53 10.67 4.45
N THR A 75 2.06 10.84 5.69
CA THR A 75 2.39 9.98 6.84
C THR A 75 1.35 8.88 7.08
N VAL A 76 0.27 8.84 6.29
CA VAL A 76 -0.87 7.92 6.50
C VAL A 76 -0.42 6.46 6.54
N ALA A 77 0.41 6.03 5.59
CA ALA A 77 0.88 4.64 5.53
C ALA A 77 1.76 4.25 6.73
N THR A 78 2.69 5.13 7.12
CA THR A 78 3.57 4.89 8.27
C THR A 78 2.79 4.86 9.57
N ASN A 79 1.84 5.79 9.75
CA ASN A 79 0.98 5.78 10.94
C ASN A 79 0.13 4.52 10.99
N ALA A 80 -0.49 4.12 9.88
CA ALA A 80 -1.28 2.89 9.83
C ALA A 80 -0.46 1.64 10.22
N LEU A 81 0.81 1.57 9.81
CA LEU A 81 1.73 0.51 10.23
C LEU A 81 2.04 0.56 11.72
N LEU A 82 2.32 1.75 12.26
CA LEU A 82 2.64 1.94 13.67
C LEU A 82 1.44 1.67 14.59
N THR A 83 0.24 2.09 14.20
CA THR A 83 -1.01 1.90 14.96
C THR A 83 -1.69 0.57 14.68
N ARG A 84 -1.13 -0.26 13.79
CA ARG A 84 -1.72 -1.55 13.37
C ARG A 84 -3.16 -1.41 12.86
N SER A 85 -3.47 -0.30 12.20
CA SER A 85 -4.81 0.00 11.67
C SER A 85 -4.92 -0.33 10.18
N GLY A 86 -4.33 -1.44 9.76
CA GLY A 86 -4.42 -1.96 8.40
C GLY A 86 -5.53 -2.99 8.25
N GLU A 87 -5.77 -3.42 7.01
CA GLU A 87 -6.72 -4.50 6.71
C GLU A 87 -6.22 -5.85 7.23
N ARG A 88 -7.15 -6.66 7.74
CA ARG A 88 -6.88 -8.08 8.04
C ARG A 88 -6.37 -8.75 6.78
N THR A 89 -5.22 -9.41 6.86
CA THR A 89 -4.50 -9.90 5.69
C THR A 89 -4.04 -11.34 5.87
N VAL A 90 -4.31 -12.21 4.89
CA VAL A 90 -3.68 -13.53 4.79
C VAL A 90 -2.36 -13.44 4.05
N LEU A 91 -1.41 -14.30 4.45
CA LEU A 91 -0.15 -14.49 3.75
C LEU A 91 -0.16 -15.85 3.05
N VAL A 92 -0.13 -15.86 1.72
CA VAL A 92 -0.03 -17.06 0.90
C VAL A 92 1.44 -17.31 0.58
N MET A 93 1.96 -18.46 0.97
CA MET A 93 3.36 -18.82 0.74
C MET A 93 3.52 -20.26 0.26
N THR A 94 4.68 -20.56 -0.29
CA THR A 94 5.05 -21.91 -0.69
C THR A 94 4.95 -22.87 0.50
N ARG A 95 4.31 -24.02 0.33
CA ARG A 95 4.18 -25.05 1.37
C ARG A 95 5.52 -25.41 2.02
N GLY A 96 5.53 -25.57 3.34
CA GLY A 96 6.71 -25.84 4.16
C GLY A 96 7.50 -24.59 4.56
N PHE A 97 7.05 -23.39 4.16
CA PHE A 97 7.71 -22.13 4.49
C PHE A 97 6.87 -21.23 5.41
N ARG A 98 5.73 -21.71 5.93
CA ARG A 98 4.79 -20.93 6.77
C ARG A 98 5.43 -19.97 7.78
N ASP A 99 6.48 -20.41 8.48
CA ASP A 99 7.10 -19.65 9.56
C ASP A 99 8.24 -18.72 9.10
N GLN A 100 8.50 -18.58 7.79
CA GLN A 100 9.67 -17.87 7.28
C GLN A 100 9.76 -16.41 7.78
N LEU A 101 8.66 -15.66 7.75
CA LEU A 101 8.65 -14.27 8.25
C LEU A 101 8.72 -14.18 9.78
N ARG A 102 8.18 -15.18 10.48
CA ARG A 102 8.27 -15.30 11.94
C ARG A 102 9.69 -15.61 12.40
N ILE A 103 10.41 -16.47 11.68
CA ILE A 103 11.82 -16.79 11.91
C ILE A 103 12.71 -15.59 11.57
N GLY A 104 12.37 -14.88 10.47
CA GLY A 104 13.14 -13.73 9.98
C GLY A 104 14.57 -14.13 9.64
N TYR A 105 15.54 -13.35 10.13
CA TYR A 105 16.96 -13.56 9.88
C TYR A 105 17.69 -14.23 11.05
N GLN A 106 16.96 -14.72 12.06
CA GLN A 106 17.53 -15.27 13.29
C GLN A 106 18.49 -14.30 14.02
N ASN A 107 18.39 -13.01 13.74
CA ASN A 107 19.16 -11.99 14.42
C ASN A 107 18.70 -11.87 15.87
N ARG A 108 19.63 -11.80 16.83
CA ARG A 108 19.34 -11.56 18.25
C ARG A 108 19.80 -10.16 18.63
N PRO A 109 18.92 -9.13 18.63
CA PRO A 109 19.32 -7.77 19.00
C PRO A 109 19.89 -7.69 20.42
N LYS A 110 19.40 -8.55 21.32
CA LYS A 110 19.88 -8.70 22.70
C LYS A 110 20.38 -10.14 22.91
N LEU A 111 21.65 -10.40 22.61
CA LEU A 111 22.27 -11.75 22.64
C LEU A 111 22.02 -12.51 23.95
N PHE A 112 22.05 -11.81 25.08
CA PHE A 112 21.96 -12.41 26.42
C PHE A 112 20.55 -12.38 27.03
N ALA A 113 19.54 -11.86 26.33
CA ALA A 113 18.18 -11.88 26.84
C ALA A 113 17.66 -13.32 26.92
N LEU A 114 17.32 -13.81 28.12
CA LEU A 114 16.74 -15.14 28.32
C LEU A 114 15.31 -15.23 27.80
N LYS A 115 14.56 -14.13 27.91
CA LYS A 115 13.22 -13.98 27.32
C LYS A 115 13.35 -13.33 25.94
N ILE A 116 13.08 -14.09 24.88
CA ILE A 116 13.05 -13.58 23.51
C ILE A 116 11.63 -13.07 23.23
N GLU A 117 11.53 -11.80 22.87
CA GLU A 117 10.28 -11.19 22.41
C GLU A 117 10.34 -11.08 20.90
N LEU A 118 9.47 -11.83 20.22
CA LEU A 118 9.34 -11.76 18.77
C LEU A 118 8.39 -10.62 18.40
N PRO A 119 8.64 -9.91 17.28
CA PRO A 119 7.68 -8.94 16.76
C PRO A 119 6.35 -9.60 16.41
N ASP A 120 5.25 -8.88 16.60
CA ASP A 120 3.94 -9.32 16.11
C ASP A 120 3.90 -9.29 14.58
N MET A 121 3.36 -10.35 13.98
CA MET A 121 3.22 -10.45 12.53
C MET A 121 2.18 -9.46 12.01
N LEU A 122 2.33 -9.04 10.75
CA LEU A 122 1.36 -8.14 10.09
C LEU A 122 0.19 -8.91 9.47
N TYR A 123 0.37 -10.19 9.19
CA TYR A 123 -0.66 -11.09 8.69
C TYR A 123 -1.37 -11.78 9.84
N GLU A 124 -2.63 -12.15 9.61
CA GLU A 124 -3.47 -12.85 10.59
C GLU A 124 -3.28 -14.36 10.52
N GLN A 125 -3.19 -14.90 9.30
CA GLN A 125 -2.96 -16.33 9.06
C GLN A 125 -2.16 -16.60 7.78
N VAL A 126 -1.63 -17.82 7.68
CA VAL A 126 -0.81 -18.27 6.55
C VAL A 126 -1.48 -19.42 5.81
N ILE A 127 -1.66 -19.24 4.50
CA ILE A 127 -2.09 -20.27 3.55
C ILE A 127 -0.84 -20.85 2.88
N GLU A 128 -0.68 -22.16 2.96
CA GLU A 128 0.45 -22.88 2.33
C GLU A 128 0.04 -23.43 0.97
N ALA A 129 0.32 -22.66 -0.08
CA ALA A 129 0.05 -23.05 -1.45
C ALA A 129 0.91 -24.27 -1.84
N GLY A 130 0.27 -25.23 -2.49
CA GLY A 130 0.91 -26.44 -2.99
C GLY A 130 1.64 -26.14 -4.29
N GLU A 131 2.80 -25.49 -4.23
CA GLU A 131 3.64 -25.25 -5.40
C GLU A 131 5.14 -25.36 -5.06
N ARG A 132 5.99 -25.48 -6.08
CA ARG A 132 7.45 -25.35 -5.92
C ARG A 132 8.13 -25.02 -7.24
N VAL A 133 8.92 -23.95 -7.22
CA VAL A 133 9.89 -23.61 -8.26
C VAL A 133 11.28 -23.63 -7.64
N ASP A 134 12.30 -24.10 -8.36
CA ASP A 134 13.69 -24.08 -7.90
C ASP A 134 14.42 -22.78 -8.29
N ALA A 135 15.68 -22.64 -7.86
CA ALA A 135 16.49 -21.46 -8.16
C ALA A 135 16.80 -21.27 -9.66
N ARG A 136 16.65 -22.32 -10.47
CA ARG A 136 16.88 -22.33 -11.93
C ARG A 136 15.59 -22.14 -12.74
N GLY A 137 14.45 -22.04 -12.07
CA GLY A 137 13.14 -21.84 -12.71
C GLY A 137 12.45 -23.14 -13.10
N GLN A 138 13.00 -24.29 -12.69
CA GLN A 138 12.33 -25.56 -12.88
C GLN A 138 11.13 -25.65 -11.94
N VAL A 139 9.96 -25.90 -12.51
CA VAL A 139 8.77 -26.25 -11.74
C VAL A 139 8.96 -27.67 -11.19
N LEU A 140 9.18 -27.78 -9.89
CA LEU A 140 9.29 -29.05 -9.19
C LEU A 140 7.90 -29.57 -8.76
N MET A 141 6.98 -28.66 -8.48
CA MET A 141 5.58 -28.95 -8.17
C MET A 141 4.72 -27.86 -8.80
N PRO A 142 3.77 -28.21 -9.70
CA PRO A 142 2.84 -27.23 -10.25
C PRO A 142 1.96 -26.66 -9.14
N LEU A 143 1.45 -25.44 -9.33
CA LEU A 143 0.53 -24.82 -8.39
C LEU A 143 -0.77 -25.63 -8.30
N ASP A 144 -1.11 -26.07 -7.09
CA ASP A 144 -2.42 -26.63 -6.73
C ASP A 144 -3.47 -25.50 -6.67
N GLU A 145 -4.05 -25.19 -7.83
CA GLU A 145 -4.99 -24.09 -7.98
C GLU A 145 -6.31 -24.32 -7.22
N GLU A 146 -6.84 -25.55 -7.24
CA GLU A 146 -8.08 -25.90 -6.58
C GLU A 146 -7.93 -25.84 -5.06
N GLY A 147 -6.83 -26.38 -4.53
CA GLY A 147 -6.51 -26.30 -3.10
C GLY A 147 -6.32 -24.85 -2.65
N LEU A 148 -5.62 -24.04 -3.42
CA LEU A 148 -5.43 -22.62 -3.12
C LEU A 148 -6.76 -21.85 -3.13
N ALA A 149 -7.62 -22.07 -4.13
CA ALA A 149 -8.92 -21.43 -4.24
C ALA A 149 -9.81 -21.74 -3.02
N ALA A 150 -9.84 -23.00 -2.57
CA ALA A 150 -10.61 -23.41 -1.41
C ALA A 150 -10.15 -22.72 -0.11
N GLU A 151 -8.83 -22.62 0.11
CA GLU A 151 -8.27 -21.97 1.29
C GLU A 151 -8.51 -20.44 1.27
N LEU A 152 -8.40 -19.80 0.12
CA LEU A 152 -8.70 -18.38 -0.05
C LEU A 152 -10.20 -18.08 0.19
N ALA A 153 -11.09 -18.91 -0.34
CA ALA A 153 -12.53 -18.79 -0.09
C ALA A 153 -12.86 -18.93 1.41
N ARG A 154 -12.17 -19.83 2.13
CA ARG A 154 -12.34 -19.96 3.58
C ARG A 154 -11.87 -18.71 4.32
N ALA A 155 -10.69 -18.19 4.01
CA ALA A 155 -10.17 -16.96 4.62
C ALA A 155 -11.10 -15.77 4.37
N ARG A 156 -11.66 -15.66 3.16
CA ARG A 156 -12.65 -14.65 2.83
C ARG A 156 -13.95 -14.81 3.63
N ALA A 157 -14.44 -16.04 3.79
CA ALA A 157 -15.61 -16.32 4.64
C ALA A 157 -15.38 -15.98 6.12
N GLU A 158 -14.12 -15.97 6.58
CA GLU A 158 -13.70 -15.47 7.91
C GLU A 158 -13.56 -13.94 7.97
N GLY A 159 -13.86 -13.23 6.87
CA GLY A 159 -13.85 -11.77 6.76
C GLY A 159 -12.48 -11.16 6.45
N ILE A 160 -11.57 -11.92 5.84
CA ILE A 160 -10.25 -11.44 5.40
C ILE A 160 -10.31 -11.12 3.91
N GLU A 161 -10.32 -9.84 3.55
CA GLU A 161 -10.43 -9.36 2.15
C GLU A 161 -9.07 -8.96 1.53
N SER A 162 -7.98 -9.02 2.31
CA SER A 162 -6.62 -8.71 1.83
C SER A 162 -5.72 -9.94 1.84
N CYS A 163 -4.88 -10.06 0.81
CA CYS A 163 -3.97 -11.18 0.62
C CYS A 163 -2.60 -10.71 0.11
N ALA A 164 -1.52 -11.18 0.75
CA ALA A 164 -0.15 -11.05 0.27
C ALA A 164 0.34 -12.42 -0.23
N ILE A 165 0.95 -12.47 -1.42
CA ILE A 165 1.44 -13.71 -2.04
C ILE A 165 2.95 -13.62 -2.17
N VAL A 166 3.67 -14.58 -1.59
CA VAL A 166 5.13 -14.62 -1.60
C VAL A 166 5.61 -16.05 -1.76
N PHE A 167 6.05 -16.40 -2.97
CA PHE A 167 6.55 -17.74 -3.29
C PHE A 167 8.08 -17.76 -3.38
N LEU A 168 8.66 -18.93 -3.12
CA LEU A 168 10.09 -19.13 -3.31
C LEU A 168 10.50 -18.78 -4.74
N HIS A 169 11.55 -17.98 -4.86
CA HIS A 169 12.08 -17.51 -6.13
C HIS A 169 11.07 -16.70 -6.97
N GLY A 170 9.95 -16.24 -6.41
CA GLY A 170 8.95 -15.40 -7.10
C GLY A 170 9.54 -14.11 -7.67
N TYR A 171 10.56 -13.54 -7.02
CA TYR A 171 11.36 -12.42 -7.52
C TYR A 171 11.97 -12.64 -8.92
N ARG A 172 12.14 -13.90 -9.35
CA ARG A 172 12.71 -14.28 -10.65
C ARG A 172 11.75 -15.07 -11.52
N TYR A 173 10.88 -15.89 -10.93
CA TYR A 173 9.92 -16.75 -11.62
C TYR A 173 8.49 -16.50 -11.12
N PRO A 174 7.86 -15.38 -11.52
CA PRO A 174 6.61 -14.89 -10.92
C PRO A 174 5.35 -15.62 -11.42
N ALA A 175 5.48 -16.63 -12.29
CA ALA A 175 4.33 -17.25 -12.96
C ALA A 175 3.30 -17.83 -12.00
N HIS A 176 3.75 -18.53 -10.94
CA HIS A 176 2.84 -19.06 -9.92
C HIS A 176 2.22 -17.94 -9.07
N GLU A 177 2.97 -16.89 -8.73
CA GLU A 177 2.42 -15.75 -7.96
C GLU A 177 1.35 -15.00 -8.75
N ALA A 178 1.57 -14.79 -10.06
CA ALA A 178 0.58 -14.20 -10.95
C ALA A 178 -0.69 -15.06 -11.01
N ARG A 179 -0.54 -16.39 -11.14
CA ARG A 179 -1.68 -17.30 -11.17
C ARG A 179 -2.44 -17.33 -9.85
N ALA A 180 -1.72 -17.36 -8.73
CA ALA A 180 -2.32 -17.27 -7.40
C ALA A 180 -3.07 -15.94 -7.20
N ALA A 181 -2.56 -14.83 -7.73
CA ALA A 181 -3.25 -13.54 -7.69
C ALA A 181 -4.56 -13.55 -8.49
N ASP A 182 -4.59 -14.20 -9.65
CA ASP A 182 -5.82 -14.36 -10.43
C ASP A 182 -6.86 -15.19 -9.68
N ILE A 183 -6.44 -16.27 -9.02
CA ILE A 183 -7.32 -17.09 -8.17
C ILE A 183 -7.86 -16.26 -7.00
N ALA A 184 -7.00 -15.49 -6.32
CA ALA A 184 -7.40 -14.64 -5.20
C ALA A 184 -8.40 -13.56 -5.58
N ARG A 185 -8.31 -12.99 -6.79
CA ARG A 185 -9.30 -12.02 -7.30
C ARG A 185 -10.64 -12.66 -7.67
N ALA A 186 -10.65 -13.95 -7.96
CA ALA A 186 -11.84 -14.70 -8.37
C ALA A 186 -12.59 -15.34 -7.19
N ALA A 187 -11.93 -15.51 -6.04
CA ALA A 187 -12.52 -15.99 -4.78
C ALA A 187 -13.43 -14.93 -4.13
#